data_AF-A0A1Y0L087-F1
#
_entry.id   AF-A0A1Y0L087-F1
#
_cell.length_a   1.000
_cell.length_b   1.000
_cell.length_c   1.000
_cell.angle_alpha   90.00
_cell.angle_beta   90.00
_cell.angle_gamma   90.00
#
_symmetry.space_group_name_H-M   'P 1'
#
loop_
_entity.id
_entity.type
_entity.pdbx_description
1 polymer ?
#
loop_
_entity_poly.entity_id
_entity_poly.type
_entity_poly.pdbx_seq_one_letter_code
_entity_poly.pdbx_strand_id
1 'polypeptide(L)'
;MSDQKRPESLLTDDLRKRIEEIDKSSQFNAQGRETYFVPRKSLESEDPQLVETQKKQSAKDRKIDIEKRHSPLENYNERPENIIRPRKAAVSPFTDEQKKEITATVDQIKTEHDLHERLIRRKEKEYLKTQNKLIKKINRYERKINIYQEKGRHDDVEKTMEIKDNLANELKFIQDGFKNISQTFSPNMSLDERRRKIYNNAYNAETNRVRKIVKARQESKTGNGLNWSNHVADSNLVMPDKNAALPERKRVKTWKEEIEEFDD
;
A
#
# COMPACT_ATOMS: atom_id res chain seq x y z
N MET A 1 -56.87 -5.26 5.57
CA MET A 1 -55.62 -6.03 5.41
C MET A 1 -54.75 -5.28 4.42
N SER A 2 -53.91 -4.36 4.89
CA SER A 2 -53.00 -3.58 4.04
C SER A 2 -51.57 -3.98 4.39
N ASP A 3 -50.96 -4.76 3.52
CA ASP A 3 -49.58 -5.21 3.64
C ASP A 3 -48.62 -4.01 3.56
N GLN A 4 -47.94 -3.72 4.67
CA GLN A 4 -46.83 -2.78 4.71
C GLN A 4 -45.60 -3.41 4.03
N LYS A 5 -45.37 -3.07 2.76
CA LYS A 5 -44.10 -3.35 2.09
C LYS A 5 -42.97 -2.59 2.81
N ARG A 6 -42.01 -3.33 3.36
CA ARG A 6 -40.75 -2.78 3.90
C ARG A 6 -39.96 -2.13 2.76
N PRO A 7 -39.26 -1.00 3.00
CA PRO A 7 -38.42 -0.41 1.98
C PRO A 7 -37.27 -1.36 1.64
N GLU A 8 -37.23 -1.80 0.38
CA GLU A 8 -36.12 -2.55 -0.18
C GLU A 8 -34.84 -1.73 -0.04
N SER A 9 -33.89 -2.30 0.68
CA SER A 9 -32.55 -1.78 0.79
C SER A 9 -31.86 -1.76 -0.57
N LEU A 10 -31.51 -0.57 -1.05
CA LEU A 10 -30.74 -0.35 -2.28
C LEU A 10 -29.24 -0.71 -2.15
N LEU A 11 -28.89 -1.61 -1.23
CA LEU A 11 -27.54 -2.17 -1.16
C LEU A 11 -27.54 -3.47 -1.94
N THR A 12 -26.69 -3.58 -2.95
CA THR A 12 -26.41 -4.85 -3.61
C THR A 12 -25.93 -5.86 -2.56
N ASP A 13 -26.30 -7.13 -2.71
CA ASP A 13 -25.98 -8.17 -1.71
C ASP A 13 -24.48 -8.25 -1.40
N ASP A 14 -23.63 -7.96 -2.39
CA ASP A 14 -22.18 -7.86 -2.24
C ASP A 14 -21.73 -6.72 -1.30
N LEU A 15 -22.39 -5.55 -1.35
CA LEU A 15 -22.06 -4.43 -0.48
C LEU A 15 -22.47 -4.71 0.97
N ARG A 16 -23.58 -5.41 1.17
CA ARG A 16 -24.05 -5.82 2.51
C ARG A 16 -23.12 -6.83 3.13
N LYS A 17 -22.75 -7.85 2.35
CA LYS A 17 -21.79 -8.87 2.75
C LYS A 17 -20.44 -8.25 3.13
N ARG A 18 -20.00 -7.24 2.38
CA ARG A 18 -18.75 -6.53 2.65
C ARG A 18 -18.81 -5.64 3.91
N ILE A 19 -19.95 -5.03 4.21
CA ILE A 19 -20.15 -4.28 5.46
C ILE A 19 -20.16 -5.24 6.67
N GLU A 20 -20.87 -6.38 6.57
CA GLU A 20 -20.88 -7.38 7.63
C GLU A 20 -19.49 -8.01 7.88
N GLU A 21 -18.68 -8.20 6.82
CA GLU A 21 -17.30 -8.66 6.93
C GLU A 21 -16.38 -7.61 7.59
N ILE A 22 -16.59 -6.32 7.31
CA ILE A 22 -15.87 -5.23 7.96
C ILE A 22 -16.20 -5.21 9.46
N ASP A 23 -17.47 -5.31 9.82
CA ASP A 23 -17.89 -5.30 11.23
C ASP A 23 -17.33 -6.51 11.99
N LYS A 24 -17.35 -7.71 11.39
CA LYS A 24 -16.73 -8.92 11.97
C LYS A 24 -15.22 -8.76 12.14
N SER A 25 -14.51 -8.22 11.15
CA SER A 25 -13.06 -8.00 11.25
C SER A 25 -12.69 -6.94 12.31
N SER A 26 -13.55 -5.94 12.53
CA SER A 26 -13.35 -4.91 13.55
C SER A 26 -13.48 -5.47 14.97
N GLN A 27 -14.39 -6.43 15.19
CA GLN A 27 -14.55 -7.13 16.46
C GLN A 27 -13.38 -8.07 16.77
N PHE A 28 -12.81 -8.72 15.75
CA PHE A 28 -11.62 -9.58 15.91
C PHE A 28 -10.34 -8.78 16.22
N ASN A 29 -10.17 -7.60 15.62
CA ASN A 29 -9.01 -6.73 15.90
C ASN A 29 -9.05 -6.10 17.31
N ALA A 30 -10.23 -6.01 17.94
CA ALA A 30 -10.37 -5.51 19.31
C ALA A 30 -9.80 -6.47 20.39
N GLN A 31 -9.55 -7.75 20.04
CA GLN A 31 -9.02 -8.77 20.96
C GLN A 31 -7.48 -8.92 20.90
N GLY A 32 -6.77 -8.00 20.27
CA GLY A 32 -5.31 -7.90 20.38
C GLY A 32 -4.50 -9.00 19.69
N ARG A 33 -5.12 -9.81 18.82
CA ARG A 33 -4.42 -10.70 17.89
C ARG A 33 -4.59 -10.18 16.48
N GLU A 34 -3.52 -9.65 15.88
CA GLU A 34 -3.43 -9.42 14.44
C GLU A 34 -3.34 -10.77 13.70
N THR A 35 -4.42 -11.54 13.70
CA THR A 35 -4.56 -12.71 12.85
C THR A 35 -5.42 -12.33 11.65
N TYR A 36 -4.76 -12.13 10.52
CA TYR A 36 -5.41 -11.84 9.24
C TYR A 36 -6.14 -13.06 8.69
N PHE A 37 -7.33 -12.83 8.14
CA PHE A 37 -8.08 -13.82 7.37
C PHE A 37 -7.45 -13.98 5.98
N VAL A 38 -6.91 -15.17 5.69
CA VAL A 38 -6.54 -15.61 4.35
C VAL A 38 -7.66 -16.53 3.86
N PRO A 39 -8.42 -16.19 2.80
CA PRO A 39 -9.39 -17.09 2.22
C PRO A 39 -8.67 -18.35 1.73
N ARG A 40 -8.77 -19.45 2.49
CA ARG A 40 -8.42 -20.77 1.96
C ARG A 40 -9.53 -21.13 0.98
N LYS A 41 -9.17 -21.36 -0.30
CA LYS A 41 -10.05 -22.07 -1.23
C LYS A 41 -10.46 -23.37 -0.54
N SER A 42 -11.76 -23.63 -0.45
CA SER A 42 -12.28 -24.94 -0.09
C SER A 42 -11.71 -25.95 -1.09
N LEU A 43 -10.83 -26.82 -0.62
CA LEU A 43 -10.47 -28.06 -1.30
C LEU A 43 -11.66 -29.00 -1.11
N GLU A 44 -12.72 -28.76 -1.88
CA GLU A 44 -13.75 -29.76 -2.11
C GLU A 44 -13.46 -30.38 -3.48
N SER A 45 -13.39 -31.72 -3.50
CA SER A 45 -13.13 -32.62 -4.63
C SER A 45 -11.67 -32.78 -5.09
N GLU A 46 -10.86 -33.51 -4.31
CA GLU A 46 -9.84 -34.38 -4.88
C GLU A 46 -10.15 -35.83 -4.50
N ASP A 47 -10.47 -36.65 -5.49
CA ASP A 47 -10.75 -38.08 -5.31
C ASP A 47 -9.53 -38.78 -4.68
N PRO A 48 -9.70 -39.54 -3.58
CA PRO A 48 -8.58 -40.18 -2.87
C PRO A 48 -7.81 -41.20 -3.71
N GLN A 49 -8.37 -41.67 -4.83
CA GLN A 49 -7.70 -42.57 -5.77
C GLN A 49 -6.67 -41.88 -6.68
N LEU A 50 -6.81 -40.57 -6.93
CA LEU A 50 -5.86 -39.80 -7.75
C LEU A 50 -4.58 -39.45 -6.98
N VAL A 51 -4.68 -39.26 -5.66
CA VAL A 51 -3.51 -39.00 -4.80
C VAL A 51 -2.66 -40.27 -4.61
N GLU A 52 -3.29 -41.44 -4.59
CA GLU A 52 -2.59 -42.71 -4.38
C GLU A 52 -1.87 -43.21 -5.64
N THR A 53 -2.40 -42.91 -6.83
CA THR A 53 -1.77 -43.25 -8.12
C THR A 53 -0.53 -42.38 -8.40
N GLN A 54 -0.56 -41.09 -8.04
CA GLN A 54 0.61 -40.20 -8.16
C GLN A 54 1.75 -40.59 -7.23
N LYS A 55 1.45 -41.04 -5.99
CA LYS A 55 2.48 -41.57 -5.07
C LYS A 55 3.11 -42.87 -5.58
N LYS A 56 2.34 -43.76 -6.22
CA LYS A 56 2.84 -45.02 -6.77
C LYS A 56 3.72 -44.82 -8.01
N GLN A 57 3.45 -43.81 -8.83
CA GLN A 57 4.31 -43.44 -9.97
C GLN A 57 5.65 -42.83 -9.51
N SER A 58 5.62 -41.90 -8.55
CA SER A 58 6.83 -41.31 -7.96
C SER A 58 7.78 -42.34 -7.33
N ALA A 59 7.24 -43.41 -6.74
CA ALA A 59 8.04 -44.49 -6.14
C ALA A 59 8.68 -45.43 -7.18
N LYS A 60 8.07 -45.61 -8.36
CA LYS A 60 8.64 -46.40 -9.46
C LYS A 60 9.80 -45.67 -10.12
N ASP A 61 9.69 -44.37 -10.34
CA ASP A 61 10.75 -43.58 -10.98
C ASP A 61 12.01 -43.50 -10.09
N ARG A 62 11.84 -43.45 -8.76
CA ARG A 62 12.97 -43.51 -7.80
C ARG A 62 13.69 -44.85 -7.77
N LYS A 63 13.05 -45.97 -8.08
CA LYS A 63 13.72 -47.29 -8.14
C LYS A 63 14.62 -47.42 -9.36
N ILE A 64 14.21 -46.85 -10.50
CA ILE A 64 14.96 -46.89 -11.76
C ILE A 64 16.27 -46.08 -11.65
N ASP A 65 16.26 -44.98 -10.89
CA ASP A 65 17.46 -44.15 -10.69
C ASP A 65 18.50 -44.73 -9.72
N ILE A 66 18.11 -45.70 -8.88
CA ILE A 66 19.02 -46.35 -7.92
C ILE A 66 19.76 -47.52 -8.60
N GLU A 67 19.10 -48.28 -9.47
CA GLU A 67 19.71 -49.43 -10.15
C GLU A 67 20.75 -49.03 -11.22
N LYS A 68 20.72 -47.79 -11.73
CA LYS A 68 21.75 -47.27 -12.66
C LYS A 68 23.07 -46.86 -11.99
N ARG A 69 23.18 -46.90 -10.66
CA ARG A 69 24.39 -46.44 -9.93
C ARG A 69 25.38 -47.54 -9.56
N HIS A 70 25.10 -48.80 -9.87
CA HIS A 70 25.98 -49.91 -9.54
C HIS A 70 26.30 -50.79 -10.76
N SER A 71 27.03 -50.23 -11.74
CA SER A 71 27.82 -51.03 -12.66
C SER A 71 29.16 -51.40 -12.00
N PRO A 72 29.62 -52.67 -12.08
CA PRO A 72 30.85 -53.14 -11.44
C PRO A 72 32.13 -52.40 -11.89
N LEU A 73 33.02 -52.18 -10.92
CA LEU A 73 34.36 -51.61 -11.06
C LEU A 73 35.23 -52.46 -11.99
N GLU A 74 35.49 -51.97 -13.20
CA GLU A 74 36.61 -52.44 -14.02
C GLU A 74 37.64 -51.32 -14.23
N ASN A 75 38.85 -51.61 -13.73
CA ASN A 75 40.16 -51.16 -14.20
C ASN A 75 40.37 -49.67 -14.54
N TYR A 76 40.99 -48.94 -13.59
CA TYR A 76 41.73 -47.70 -13.89
C TYR A 76 43.16 -47.78 -13.34
N ASN A 77 44.06 -48.40 -14.11
CA ASN A 77 45.46 -48.03 -14.05
C ASN A 77 45.69 -46.81 -14.94
N GLU A 78 46.28 -45.78 -14.34
CA GLU A 78 47.16 -44.77 -14.94
C GLU A 78 46.54 -43.83 -16.00
N ARG A 79 45.89 -42.76 -15.52
CA ARG A 79 45.96 -41.47 -16.22
C ARG A 79 46.76 -40.51 -15.34
N PRO A 80 47.87 -39.93 -15.83
CA PRO A 80 48.60 -38.94 -15.07
C PRO A 80 47.73 -37.70 -14.90
N GLU A 81 47.55 -37.28 -13.64
CA GLU A 81 47.26 -35.90 -13.25
C GLU A 81 46.08 -35.21 -13.97
N ASN A 82 44.86 -35.53 -13.54
CA ASN A 82 43.76 -34.56 -13.63
C ASN A 82 43.99 -33.42 -12.61
N ILE A 83 45.05 -32.64 -12.81
CA ILE A 83 45.17 -31.32 -12.17
C ILE A 83 44.00 -30.51 -12.71
N ILE A 84 43.01 -30.26 -11.84
CA ILE A 84 41.89 -29.36 -12.14
C ILE A 84 42.49 -27.98 -12.42
N ARG A 85 42.69 -27.66 -13.70
CA ARG A 85 43.13 -26.32 -14.09
C ARG A 85 42.01 -25.36 -13.70
N PRO A 86 42.29 -24.26 -12.97
CA PRO A 86 41.27 -23.27 -12.67
C PRO A 86 40.67 -22.79 -13.99
N ARG A 87 39.34 -22.70 -14.04
CA ARG A 87 38.64 -22.17 -15.21
C ARG A 87 39.18 -20.76 -15.48
N LYS A 88 39.56 -20.47 -16.73
CA LYS A 88 39.98 -19.12 -17.12
C LYS A 88 38.86 -18.15 -16.71
N ALA A 89 39.22 -17.06 -16.03
CA ALA A 89 38.26 -16.02 -15.68
C ALA A 89 37.56 -15.56 -16.96
N ALA A 90 36.23 -15.58 -16.96
CA ALA A 90 35.47 -15.08 -18.09
C ALA A 90 35.87 -13.62 -18.33
N VAL A 91 36.26 -13.29 -19.55
CA VAL A 91 36.53 -11.90 -19.94
C VAL A 91 35.22 -11.14 -19.74
N SER A 92 35.23 -10.16 -18.84
CA SER A 92 34.06 -9.32 -18.58
C SER A 92 33.61 -8.70 -19.91
N PRO A 93 32.30 -8.71 -20.22
CA PRO A 93 31.79 -8.15 -21.48
C PRO A 93 31.91 -6.62 -21.55
N PHE A 94 32.35 -5.97 -20.46
CA PHE A 94 32.50 -4.52 -20.39
C PHE A 94 33.94 -4.09 -20.64
N THR A 95 34.10 -3.02 -21.42
CA THR A 95 35.38 -2.32 -21.53
C THR A 95 35.74 -1.66 -20.20
N ASP A 96 37.01 -1.36 -19.97
CA ASP A 96 37.44 -0.76 -18.70
C ASP A 96 36.91 0.66 -18.50
N GLU A 97 36.61 1.37 -19.58
CA GLU A 97 35.91 2.67 -19.56
C GLU A 97 34.46 2.50 -19.10
N GLN A 98 33.73 1.54 -19.66
CA GLN A 98 32.35 1.22 -19.24
C GLN A 98 32.31 0.80 -17.77
N LYS A 99 33.30 0.03 -17.29
CA LYS A 99 33.39 -0.33 -15.87
C LYS A 99 33.55 0.90 -14.98
N LYS A 100 34.38 1.87 -15.37
CA LYS A 100 34.57 3.12 -14.62
C LYS A 100 33.27 3.93 -14.56
N GLU A 101 32.55 4.04 -15.66
CA GLU A 101 31.25 4.71 -15.70
C GLU A 101 30.20 3.99 -14.83
N ILE A 102 30.14 2.66 -14.91
CA ILE A 102 29.26 1.86 -14.05
C ILE A 102 29.62 2.05 -12.58
N THR A 103 30.90 2.08 -12.21
CA THR A 103 31.29 2.34 -10.82
C THR A 103 30.92 3.75 -10.37
N ALA A 104 31.12 4.77 -11.22
CA ALA A 104 30.77 6.15 -10.90
C ALA A 104 29.25 6.33 -10.70
N THR A 105 28.44 5.72 -11.56
CA THR A 105 26.97 5.75 -11.44
C THR A 105 26.48 5.00 -10.20
N VAL A 106 27.07 3.84 -9.89
CA VAL A 106 26.76 3.10 -8.66
C VAL A 106 27.10 3.93 -7.42
N ASP A 107 28.26 4.59 -7.40
CA ASP A 107 28.66 5.41 -6.26
C ASP A 107 27.79 6.67 -6.14
N GLN A 108 27.40 7.30 -7.25
CA GLN A 108 26.41 8.37 -7.25
C GLN A 108 25.08 7.90 -6.63
N ILE A 109 24.54 6.76 -7.07
CA ILE A 109 23.29 6.19 -6.54
C ILE A 109 23.41 5.93 -5.03
N LYS A 110 24.55 5.39 -4.56
CA LYS A 110 24.78 5.19 -3.11
C LYS A 110 24.76 6.50 -2.35
N THR A 111 25.42 7.55 -2.85
CA THR A 111 25.45 8.84 -2.17
C THR A 111 24.07 9.50 -2.13
N GLU A 112 23.32 9.45 -3.22
CA GLU A 112 21.94 9.95 -3.27
C GLU A 112 21.04 9.20 -2.29
N HIS A 113 21.19 7.87 -2.22
CA HIS A 113 20.46 7.03 -1.27
C HIS A 113 20.78 7.40 0.19
N ASP A 114 22.06 7.53 0.54
CA ASP A 114 22.49 7.89 1.89
C ASP A 114 21.98 9.28 2.30
N LEU A 115 21.95 10.23 1.35
CA LEU A 115 21.37 11.56 1.58
C LEU A 115 19.87 11.48 1.82
N HIS A 116 19.14 10.69 1.02
CA HIS A 116 17.70 10.49 1.19
C HIS A 116 17.37 9.85 2.53
N GLU A 117 18.14 8.83 2.95
CA GLU A 117 17.95 8.19 4.26
C GLU A 117 18.23 9.16 5.42
N ARG A 118 19.28 9.99 5.31
CA ARG A 118 19.55 11.05 6.30
C ARG A 118 18.41 12.06 6.38
N LEU A 119 17.81 12.44 5.24
CA LEU A 119 16.66 13.35 5.20
C LEU A 119 15.42 12.74 5.84
N ILE A 120 15.12 11.46 5.56
CA ILE A 120 14.03 10.73 6.22
C ILE A 120 14.24 10.72 7.73
N ARG A 121 15.42 10.29 8.20
CA ARG A 121 15.73 10.24 9.64
C ARG A 121 15.62 11.60 10.33
N ARG A 122 15.98 12.70 9.64
CA ARG A 122 15.79 14.06 10.16
C ARG A 122 14.31 14.40 10.31
N LYS A 123 13.50 14.16 9.27
CA LYS A 123 12.05 14.38 9.32
C LYS A 123 11.39 13.54 10.41
N GLU A 124 11.71 12.26 10.52
CA GLU A 124 11.19 11.38 11.58
C GLU A 124 11.46 11.94 12.98
N LYS A 125 12.70 12.40 13.22
CA LYS A 125 13.07 13.05 14.50
C LYS A 125 12.28 14.33 14.75
N GLU A 126 12.02 15.13 13.73
CA GLU A 126 11.20 16.34 13.83
C GLU A 126 9.76 16.00 14.20
N TYR A 127 9.13 15.04 13.52
CA TYR A 127 7.79 14.55 13.83
C TYR A 127 7.70 13.97 15.26
N LEU A 128 8.70 13.22 15.72
CA LEU A 128 8.72 12.72 17.11
C LEU A 128 8.82 13.86 18.13
N LYS A 129 9.62 14.90 17.84
CA LYS A 129 9.73 16.07 18.71
C LYS A 129 8.41 16.84 18.79
N THR A 130 7.73 17.06 17.66
CA THR A 130 6.45 17.76 17.62
C THR A 130 5.33 16.95 18.27
N GLN A 131 5.30 15.63 18.03
CA GLN A 131 4.40 14.69 18.71
C GLN A 131 4.54 14.78 20.23
N ASN A 132 5.77 14.68 20.76
CA ASN A 132 6.03 14.76 22.19
C ASN A 132 5.63 16.13 22.78
N LYS A 133 5.81 17.22 22.02
CA LYS A 133 5.36 18.56 22.45
C LYS A 133 3.84 18.64 22.54
N LEU A 134 3.10 18.07 21.58
CA LEU A 134 1.64 18.05 21.60
C LEU A 134 1.10 17.18 22.73
N ILE A 135 1.64 15.97 22.93
CA ILE A 135 1.24 15.09 24.05
C ILE A 135 1.40 15.82 25.39
N LYS A 136 2.53 16.52 25.60
CA LYS A 136 2.73 17.34 26.81
C LYS A 136 1.72 18.49 26.95
N LYS A 137 1.23 19.06 25.84
CA LYS A 137 0.16 20.08 25.89
C LYS A 137 -1.18 19.42 26.24
N ILE A 138 -1.54 18.33 25.56
CA ILE A 138 -2.79 17.57 25.80
C ILE A 138 -2.88 17.16 27.28
N ASN A 139 -1.83 16.54 27.83
CA ASN A 139 -1.81 16.12 29.23
C ASN A 139 -1.95 17.31 30.22
N ARG A 140 -1.47 18.51 29.84
CA ARG A 140 -1.67 19.72 30.65
C ARG A 140 -3.14 20.19 30.62
N TYR A 141 -3.78 20.12 29.46
CA TYR A 141 -5.20 20.47 29.34
C TYR A 141 -6.10 19.42 30.02
N GLU A 142 -5.76 18.13 29.96
CA GLU A 142 -6.47 17.08 30.71
C GLU A 142 -6.44 17.34 32.22
N ARG A 143 -5.28 17.70 32.77
CA ARG A 143 -5.18 18.08 34.19
C ARG A 143 -6.02 19.32 34.50
N LYS A 144 -6.04 20.33 33.62
CA LYS A 144 -6.87 21.53 33.80
C LYS A 144 -8.35 21.21 33.77
N ILE A 145 -8.79 20.35 32.85
CA ILE A 145 -10.17 19.88 32.74
C ILE A 145 -10.60 19.22 34.05
N ASN A 146 -9.78 18.31 34.60
CA ASN A 146 -10.09 17.65 35.87
C ASN A 146 -10.20 18.66 37.02
N ILE A 147 -9.28 19.62 37.12
CA ILE A 147 -9.34 20.68 38.14
C ILE A 147 -10.58 21.56 37.99
N TYR A 148 -11.00 21.89 36.77
CA TYR A 148 -12.20 22.70 36.53
C TYR A 148 -13.49 21.92 36.79
N GLN A 149 -13.50 20.61 36.52
CA GLN A 149 -14.59 19.70 36.89
C GLN A 149 -14.75 19.60 38.41
N GLU A 150 -13.64 19.42 39.15
CA GLU A 150 -13.65 19.41 40.62
C GLU A 150 -14.16 20.73 41.22
N LYS A 151 -13.93 21.85 40.53
CA LYS A 151 -14.34 23.20 40.97
C LYS A 151 -15.73 23.62 40.46
N GLY A 152 -16.43 22.77 39.71
CA GLY A 152 -17.77 23.08 39.18
C GLY A 152 -17.82 24.21 38.13
N ARG A 153 -16.72 24.48 37.42
CA ARG A 153 -16.65 25.55 36.40
C ARG A 153 -16.93 24.98 35.00
N HIS A 154 -18.20 24.73 34.69
CA HIS A 154 -18.60 24.06 33.45
C HIS A 154 -18.21 24.80 32.17
N ASP A 155 -18.39 26.12 32.09
CA ASP A 155 -18.05 26.91 30.89
C ASP A 155 -16.55 26.88 30.55
N ASP A 156 -15.70 26.86 31.58
CA ASP A 156 -14.24 26.77 31.41
C ASP A 156 -13.82 25.35 30.99
N VAL A 157 -14.58 24.32 31.40
CA VAL A 157 -14.36 22.93 30.99
C VAL A 157 -14.62 22.78 29.49
N GLU A 158 -15.73 23.30 28.97
CA GLU A 158 -16.06 23.20 27.54
C GLU A 158 -15.00 23.83 26.65
N LYS A 159 -14.61 25.08 26.94
CA LYS A 159 -13.55 25.78 26.19
C LYS A 159 -12.21 25.04 26.26
N THR A 160 -11.85 24.47 27.40
CA THR A 160 -10.60 23.71 27.52
C THR A 160 -10.67 22.34 26.84
N MET A 161 -11.86 21.76 26.72
CA MET A 161 -12.09 20.53 25.97
C MET A 161 -11.96 20.75 24.47
N GLU A 162 -12.53 21.84 23.93
CA GLU A 162 -12.34 22.23 22.52
C GLU A 162 -10.87 22.42 22.17
N ILE A 163 -10.09 23.09 23.03
CA ILE A 163 -8.65 23.26 22.82
C ILE A 163 -7.93 21.91 22.84
N LYS A 164 -8.31 21.00 23.74
CA LYS A 164 -7.75 19.64 23.79
C LYS A 164 -8.05 18.88 22.50
N ASP A 165 -9.26 18.97 21.98
CA ASP A 165 -9.68 18.27 20.76
C ASP A 165 -8.96 18.80 19.52
N ASN A 166 -8.76 20.12 19.44
CA ASN A 166 -7.93 20.72 18.38
C ASN A 166 -6.49 20.19 18.42
N LEU A 167 -5.87 20.14 19.61
CA LEU A 167 -4.53 19.57 19.78
C LEU A 167 -4.49 18.06 19.45
N ALA A 168 -5.56 17.32 19.74
CA ALA A 168 -5.68 15.91 19.40
C ALA A 168 -5.81 15.69 17.88
N ASN A 169 -6.50 16.60 17.18
CA ASN A 169 -6.59 16.57 15.72
C ASN A 169 -5.24 16.90 15.07
N GLU A 170 -4.51 17.90 15.58
CA GLU A 170 -3.13 18.16 15.18
C GLU A 170 -2.22 16.95 15.41
N LEU A 171 -2.38 16.26 16.55
CA LEU A 171 -1.64 15.05 16.87
C LEU A 171 -1.92 13.92 15.85
N LYS A 172 -3.19 13.72 15.47
CA LYS A 172 -3.56 12.75 14.43
C LYS A 172 -2.92 13.11 13.09
N PHE A 173 -2.93 14.38 12.69
CA PHE A 173 -2.29 14.84 11.46
C PHE A 173 -0.78 14.53 11.44
N ILE A 174 -0.09 14.76 12.56
CA ILE A 174 1.34 14.43 12.72
C ILE A 174 1.57 12.91 12.65
N GLN A 175 0.73 12.11 13.30
CA GLN A 175 0.84 10.64 13.26
C GLN A 175 0.61 10.08 11.86
N ASP A 176 -0.34 10.64 11.11
CA ASP A 176 -0.58 10.22 9.72
C ASP A 176 0.57 10.66 8.80
N GLY A 177 1.13 11.85 9.01
CA GLY A 177 2.37 12.29 8.35
C GLY A 177 3.55 11.33 8.59
N PHE A 178 3.70 10.83 9.82
CA PHE A 178 4.72 9.85 10.17
C PHE A 178 4.51 8.49 9.48
N LYS A 179 3.26 8.02 9.39
CA LYS A 179 2.92 6.79 8.64
C LYS A 179 3.25 6.94 7.15
N ASN A 180 3.01 8.10 6.55
CA ASN A 180 3.30 8.32 5.14
C ASN A 180 4.81 8.32 4.84
N ILE A 181 5.64 8.83 5.76
CA ILE A 181 7.11 8.79 5.61
C ILE A 181 7.62 7.34 5.67
N SER A 182 7.11 6.55 6.61
CA SER A 182 7.47 5.13 6.79
C SER A 182 6.88 4.19 5.72
N GLN A 183 5.90 4.64 4.96
CA GLN A 183 5.34 3.93 3.80
C GLN A 183 6.22 4.00 2.55
N THR A 184 7.28 4.80 2.54
CA THR A 184 8.26 4.76 1.45
C THR A 184 8.88 3.36 1.33
N PHE A 185 9.06 2.90 0.09
CA PHE A 185 9.63 1.59 -0.19
C PHE A 185 11.12 1.62 0.15
N SER A 186 11.56 0.75 1.06
CA SER A 186 12.99 0.56 1.31
C SER A 186 13.60 -0.26 0.16
N PRO A 187 14.77 0.12 -0.38
CA PRO A 187 15.39 -0.61 -1.48
C PRO A 187 15.70 -2.08 -1.15
N ASN A 188 16.05 -2.37 0.11
CA ASN A 188 16.42 -3.70 0.59
C ASN A 188 15.23 -4.55 1.08
N MET A 189 13.98 -4.13 0.83
CA MET A 189 12.82 -4.95 1.22
C MET A 189 12.64 -6.17 0.32
N SER A 190 12.13 -7.27 0.87
CA SER A 190 11.80 -8.44 0.05
C SER A 190 10.66 -8.13 -0.92
N LEU A 191 10.58 -8.86 -2.05
CA LEU A 191 9.49 -8.71 -3.01
C LEU A 191 8.11 -8.97 -2.37
N ASP A 192 8.03 -9.92 -1.44
CA ASP A 192 6.79 -10.23 -0.71
C ASP A 192 6.38 -9.10 0.23
N GLU A 193 7.34 -8.50 0.94
CA GLU A 193 7.08 -7.30 1.76
C GLU A 193 6.63 -6.13 0.89
N ARG A 194 7.22 -5.97 -0.31
CA ARG A 194 6.85 -4.91 -1.25
C ARG A 194 5.43 -5.09 -1.75
N ARG A 195 5.07 -6.30 -2.18
CA ARG A 195 3.71 -6.67 -2.59
C ARG A 195 2.72 -6.44 -1.45
N ARG A 196 3.05 -6.86 -0.23
CA ARG A 196 2.23 -6.63 0.96
C ARG A 196 2.00 -5.14 1.23
N LYS A 197 3.05 -4.29 1.14
CA LYS A 197 2.92 -2.84 1.27
C LYS A 197 2.03 -2.23 0.18
N ILE A 198 2.20 -2.65 -1.07
CA ILE A 198 1.36 -2.17 -2.20
C ILE A 198 -0.11 -2.51 -1.96
N TYR A 199 -0.42 -3.76 -1.60
CA TYR A 199 -1.81 -4.17 -1.36
C TYR A 199 -2.42 -3.48 -0.15
N ASN A 200 -1.66 -3.31 0.94
CA ASN A 200 -2.12 -2.56 2.11
C ASN A 200 -2.39 -1.09 1.77
N ASN A 201 -1.52 -0.46 0.98
CA ASN A 201 -1.72 0.92 0.54
C ASN A 201 -2.96 1.05 -0.34
N ALA A 202 -3.15 0.13 -1.31
CA ALA A 202 -4.33 0.10 -2.16
C ALA A 202 -5.62 -0.13 -1.34
N TYR A 203 -5.58 -1.05 -0.39
CA TYR A 203 -6.71 -1.32 0.50
C TYR A 203 -7.05 -0.10 1.37
N ASN A 204 -6.05 0.53 2.00
CA ASN A 204 -6.25 1.72 2.81
C ASN A 204 -6.79 2.90 1.99
N ALA A 205 -6.30 3.08 0.75
CA ALA A 205 -6.79 4.11 -0.16
C ALA A 205 -8.26 3.88 -0.51
N GLU A 206 -8.65 2.65 -0.84
CA GLU A 206 -10.04 2.32 -1.15
C GLU A 206 -10.94 2.46 0.08
N THR A 207 -10.47 2.02 1.26
CA THR A 207 -11.21 2.18 2.52
C THR A 207 -11.45 3.66 2.83
N ASN A 208 -10.45 4.51 2.64
CA ASN A 208 -10.59 5.96 2.83
C ASN A 208 -11.51 6.59 1.80
N ARG A 209 -11.49 6.13 0.54
CA ARG A 209 -12.43 6.54 -0.50
C ARG A 209 -13.87 6.20 -0.10
N VAL A 210 -14.11 4.97 0.34
CA VAL A 210 -15.43 4.52 0.81
C VAL A 210 -15.88 5.36 2.01
N ARG A 211 -15.02 5.58 3.01
CA ARG A 211 -15.32 6.45 4.15
C ARG A 211 -15.69 7.87 3.72
N LYS A 212 -14.94 8.46 2.77
CA LYS A 212 -15.27 9.77 2.20
C LYS A 212 -16.65 9.79 1.53
N ILE A 213 -16.99 8.75 0.76
CA ILE A 213 -18.31 8.63 0.12
C ILE A 213 -19.42 8.50 1.16
N VAL A 214 -19.23 7.66 2.19
CA VAL A 214 -20.20 7.51 3.28
C VAL A 214 -20.39 8.82 4.04
N LYS A 215 -19.29 9.50 4.38
CA LYS A 215 -19.34 10.80 5.03
C LYS A 215 -20.06 11.85 4.18
N ALA A 216 -19.73 11.95 2.89
CA ALA A 216 -20.41 12.84 1.96
C ALA A 216 -21.92 12.55 1.84
N ARG A 217 -22.32 11.27 1.87
CA ARG A 217 -23.73 10.86 1.91
C ARG A 217 -24.42 11.20 3.23
N GLN A 218 -23.72 11.14 4.35
CA GLN A 218 -24.27 11.56 5.64
C GLN A 218 -24.43 13.08 5.68
N GLU A 219 -23.41 13.82 5.23
CA GLU A 219 -23.43 15.27 5.12
C GLU A 219 -24.53 15.78 4.16
N SER A 220 -24.79 15.05 3.06
CA SER A 220 -25.87 15.40 2.12
C SER A 220 -27.26 15.19 2.71
N LYS A 221 -27.45 14.21 3.61
CA LYS A 221 -28.70 14.03 4.37
C LYS A 221 -28.95 15.16 5.37
N THR A 222 -27.88 15.75 5.91
CA THR A 222 -27.95 16.90 6.82
C THR A 222 -27.99 18.26 6.10
N GLY A 223 -28.08 18.28 4.77
CA GLY A 223 -28.26 19.50 3.97
C GLY A 223 -26.98 20.26 3.57
N ASN A 224 -25.79 19.80 3.99
CA ASN A 224 -24.50 20.47 3.76
C ASN A 224 -23.52 19.67 2.90
N GLY A 225 -23.94 18.54 2.32
CA GLY A 225 -23.07 17.64 1.54
C GLY A 225 -23.30 17.65 0.04
N LEU A 226 -22.30 17.15 -0.69
CA LEU A 226 -22.26 17.06 -2.15
C LEU A 226 -23.45 16.25 -2.70
N ASN A 227 -24.38 16.92 -3.38
CA ASN A 227 -25.54 16.28 -3.97
C ASN A 227 -25.24 15.88 -5.41
N TRP A 228 -24.90 14.59 -5.63
CA TRP A 228 -24.53 14.07 -6.95
C TRP A 228 -25.65 14.22 -8.00
N SER A 229 -26.90 14.35 -7.58
CA SER A 229 -28.05 14.61 -8.46
C SER A 229 -28.04 15.99 -9.11
N ASN A 230 -27.32 16.97 -8.53
CA ASN A 230 -27.28 18.34 -9.06
C ASN A 230 -26.15 18.57 -10.08
N HIS A 231 -25.17 17.65 -10.16
CA HIS A 231 -24.02 17.81 -11.08
C HIS A 231 -24.38 17.64 -12.57
N VAL A 232 -25.54 17.05 -12.88
CA VAL A 232 -26.05 16.96 -14.27
C VAL A 232 -26.61 18.31 -14.74
N ALA A 233 -27.10 19.16 -13.81
CA ALA A 233 -27.58 20.50 -14.15
C ALA A 233 -26.42 21.51 -14.30
N ASP A 234 -25.34 21.34 -13.53
CA ASP A 234 -24.17 22.23 -13.57
C ASP A 234 -23.24 21.99 -14.76
N SER A 235 -23.32 20.86 -15.48
CA SER A 235 -22.47 20.62 -16.67
C SER A 235 -22.80 21.58 -17.81
N ASN A 236 -24.03 22.11 -17.85
CA ASN A 236 -24.44 23.13 -18.82
C ASN A 236 -23.99 24.55 -18.41
N LEU A 237 -23.42 24.71 -17.21
CA LEU A 237 -22.92 25.96 -16.66
C LEU A 237 -21.38 25.93 -16.47
N VAL A 238 -20.67 25.06 -17.17
CA VAL A 238 -19.22 25.19 -17.30
C VAL A 238 -18.97 26.33 -18.27
N MET A 239 -18.83 27.56 -17.75
CA MET A 239 -18.32 28.66 -18.55
C MET A 239 -16.94 28.27 -19.08
N PRO A 240 -16.66 28.46 -20.39
CA PRO A 240 -15.31 28.28 -20.89
C PRO A 240 -14.37 29.15 -20.07
N ASP A 241 -13.24 28.58 -19.66
CA ASP A 241 -12.19 29.27 -18.91
C ASP A 241 -11.98 30.65 -19.54
N LYS A 242 -12.11 31.73 -18.75
CA LYS A 242 -11.99 33.11 -19.25
C LYS A 242 -10.64 33.36 -19.93
N ASN A 243 -9.64 32.52 -19.63
CA ASN A 243 -8.31 32.54 -20.20
C ASN A 243 -8.14 31.63 -21.43
N ALA A 244 -9.16 30.86 -21.83
CA ALA A 244 -9.12 30.02 -23.04
C ALA A 244 -9.12 30.85 -24.34
N ALA A 245 -9.52 32.12 -24.28
CA ALA A 245 -9.51 33.03 -25.42
C ALA A 245 -8.12 33.65 -25.69
N LEU A 246 -7.13 33.47 -24.79
CA LEU A 246 -5.78 34.00 -24.96
C LEU A 246 -5.13 33.39 -26.22
N PRO A 247 -4.55 34.22 -27.11
CA PRO A 247 -3.96 33.75 -28.37
C PRO A 247 -2.79 32.78 -28.14
N GLU A 248 -2.08 32.88 -27.02
CA GLU A 248 -0.97 31.99 -26.62
C GLU A 248 -1.40 30.54 -26.37
N ARG A 249 -2.70 30.29 -26.12
CA ARG A 249 -3.25 28.96 -25.86
C ARG A 249 -4.05 28.40 -27.02
N LYS A 250 -4.26 29.18 -28.08
CA LYS A 250 -4.83 28.68 -29.33
C LYS A 250 -3.75 27.84 -30.01
N ARG A 251 -4.10 26.61 -30.41
CA ARG A 251 -3.23 25.77 -31.23
C ARG A 251 -2.88 26.54 -32.51
N VAL A 252 -1.59 26.77 -32.73
CA VAL A 252 -1.08 27.53 -33.88
C VAL A 252 -1.09 26.70 -35.16
N LYS A 253 -0.94 25.38 -35.04
CA LYS A 253 -0.97 24.42 -36.14
C LYS A 253 -2.24 23.57 -36.07
N THR A 254 -2.78 23.22 -37.24
CA THR A 254 -3.85 22.22 -37.30
C THR A 254 -3.27 20.84 -37.06
N TRP A 255 -4.10 19.91 -36.54
CA TRP A 255 -3.62 18.56 -36.23
C TRP A 255 -3.08 17.81 -37.46
N LYS A 256 -3.51 18.20 -38.66
CA LYS A 256 -2.99 17.66 -39.92
C LYS A 256 -1.57 18.14 -40.21
N GLU A 257 -1.28 19.42 -39.98
CA GLU A 257 0.05 20.01 -40.17
C GLU A 257 1.07 19.46 -39.18
N GLU A 258 0.66 19.17 -37.94
CA GLU A 258 1.54 18.50 -36.96
C GLU A 258 1.87 17.06 -37.35
N ILE A 259 0.95 16.34 -38.00
CA ILE A 259 1.19 14.96 -38.45
C ILE A 259 2.14 14.94 -39.65
N GLU A 260 1.98 15.85 -40.61
CA GLU A 260 2.89 15.95 -41.77
C GLU A 260 4.34 16.27 -41.37
N GLU A 261 4.56 17.03 -40.28
CA GLU A 261 5.91 17.32 -39.76
C GLU A 261 6.62 16.10 -39.15
N PHE A 262 5.89 15.02 -38.84
CA PHE A 262 6.47 13.75 -38.34
C PHE A 262 6.63 12.69 -39.43
N ASP A 263 6.02 12.89 -40.61
CA ASP A 263 6.08 11.94 -41.74
C ASP A 263 7.18 12.31 -42.77
N ASP A 264 7.89 13.43 -42.59
CA ASP A 264 9.15 13.81 -43.31
C ASP A 264 10.41 13.42 -42.50
#